data_AF-A0A7C2AB98-F1
#
_entry.id   AF-A0A7C2AB98-F1
#
_cell.length_a   1.000
_cell.length_b   1.000
_cell.length_c   1.000
_cell.angle_alpha   90.00
_cell.angle_beta   90.00
_cell.angle_gamma   90.00
#
_symmetry.space_group_name_H-M   'P 1'
#
loop_
_entity.id
_entity.type
_entity.pdbx_description
1 polymer ?
#
loop_
_entity_poly.entity_id
_entity_poly.type
_entity_poly.pdbx_seq_one_letter_code
_entity_poly.pdbx_strand_id
1 'polypeptide(L)'
;MSEIRRGVLGAAVFLLTLIGVEIYFFYSFLTHGILVSYGYSLDTLYSSLFYLSVFLFLVVVVSVAVTVILYGFIKRRMWTRRFALFFLVWAMLWPLWGILVWNHVFEQVVLLVIYAILILYLLTSYVKKYFSNIFRYGKYTLYKREVVLKSGKKLTIYFFSEHEPKSGVPTAMPDGYTVGINPRSNMPYLEKYYPGVYKYGKYTLYKRKVTLESGKTLTIYFFSDHKPKSGTPTGMPDGYVVGVNPRSGMPYLRKKNSNRNSSKKVDSKKVGNKNVRSEKTMGETGRKPSNVIYVVSKPQPGSVRGDWAVRSHGKIFSHHRTKQAAIREARRIARERDATVMVQNTDGTFSMGFKPRSKKK
;
A
#
# COMPACT_ATOMS: atom_id res chain seq x y z
N MET A 1 8.23 -17.69 35.72
CA MET A 1 6.99 -17.26 35.05
C MET A 1 7.32 -16.12 34.08
N SER A 2 6.99 -16.22 32.79
CA SER A 2 7.37 -15.19 31.80
C SER A 2 6.73 -13.82 32.11
N GLU A 3 7.41 -12.72 31.78
CA GLU A 3 6.89 -11.35 32.00
C GLU A 3 5.47 -11.16 31.45
N ILE A 4 5.15 -11.84 30.34
CA ILE A 4 3.83 -11.82 29.71
C ILE A 4 2.77 -12.43 30.64
N ARG A 5 3.07 -13.58 31.26
CA ARG A 5 2.14 -14.24 32.19
C ARG A 5 1.88 -13.39 33.42
N ARG A 6 2.92 -12.73 33.94
CA ARG A 6 2.72 -11.72 34.99
C ARG A 6 1.76 -10.66 34.45
N GLY A 7 2.06 -10.04 33.30
CA GLY A 7 1.26 -8.95 32.70
C GLY A 7 -0.23 -9.27 32.59
N VAL A 8 -0.53 -10.48 32.12
CA VAL A 8 -1.89 -10.99 32.01
C VAL A 8 -2.54 -11.18 33.38
N LEU A 9 -1.81 -11.74 34.35
CA LEU A 9 -2.32 -11.91 35.72
C LEU A 9 -2.61 -10.57 36.38
N GLY A 10 -1.70 -9.59 36.29
CA GLY A 10 -1.91 -8.25 36.83
C GLY A 10 -3.11 -7.56 36.18
N ALA A 11 -3.25 -7.68 34.86
CA ALA A 11 -4.42 -7.16 34.15
C ALA A 11 -5.73 -7.82 34.61
N ALA A 12 -5.73 -9.14 34.83
CA ALA A 12 -6.90 -9.87 35.33
C ALA A 12 -7.27 -9.43 36.76
N VAL A 13 -6.29 -9.32 37.66
CA VAL A 13 -6.51 -8.83 39.04
C VAL A 13 -7.08 -7.41 39.00
N PHE A 14 -6.49 -6.51 38.21
CA PHE A 14 -7.00 -5.14 38.04
C PHE A 14 -8.46 -5.12 37.58
N LEU A 15 -8.81 -5.92 36.58
CA LEU A 15 -10.17 -5.96 36.03
C LEU A 15 -11.18 -6.54 37.04
N LEU A 16 -10.81 -7.58 37.78
CA LEU A 16 -11.65 -8.16 38.82
C LEU A 16 -11.86 -7.18 39.98
N THR A 17 -10.79 -6.50 40.42
CA THR A 17 -10.89 -5.46 41.45
C THR A 17 -11.74 -4.30 40.98
N LEU A 18 -11.57 -3.84 39.74
CA LEU A 18 -12.41 -2.78 39.17
C LEU A 18 -13.88 -3.18 39.19
N ILE A 19 -14.23 -4.35 38.66
CA ILE A 19 -15.62 -4.83 38.64
C ILE A 19 -16.18 -4.95 40.07
N GLY A 20 -15.42 -5.53 40.99
CA GLY A 20 -15.84 -5.68 42.38
C GLY A 20 -16.08 -4.32 43.08
N VAL A 21 -15.22 -3.34 42.83
CA VAL A 21 -15.35 -1.99 43.39
C VAL A 21 -16.55 -1.25 42.80
N GLU A 22 -16.83 -1.39 41.49
CA GLU A 22 -18.02 -0.77 40.88
C GLU A 22 -19.32 -1.41 41.40
N ILE A 23 -19.35 -2.73 41.57
CA ILE A 23 -20.51 -3.43 42.18
C ILE A 23 -20.72 -2.94 43.61
N TYR A 24 -19.65 -2.86 44.40
CA TYR A 24 -19.73 -2.35 45.77
C TYR A 24 -20.12 -0.88 45.81
N PHE A 25 -19.63 -0.06 44.87
CA PHE A 25 -20.01 1.34 44.74
C PHE A 25 -21.52 1.47 44.52
N PHE A 26 -22.11 0.73 43.58
CA PHE A 26 -23.56 0.75 43.38
C PHE A 26 -24.34 0.26 44.59
N TYR A 27 -23.85 -0.79 45.26
CA TYR A 27 -24.45 -1.26 46.51
C TYR A 27 -24.46 -0.16 47.58
N SER A 28 -23.29 0.46 47.86
CA SER A 28 -23.15 1.56 48.83
C SER A 28 -24.00 2.76 48.40
N PHE A 29 -23.97 3.14 47.12
CA PHE A 29 -24.73 4.25 46.55
C PHE A 29 -26.25 4.12 46.79
N LEU A 30 -26.78 2.90 46.70
CA LEU A 30 -28.21 2.60 46.88
C LEU A 30 -28.64 2.41 48.35
N THR A 31 -27.75 1.92 49.21
CA THR A 31 -28.10 1.52 50.58
C THR A 31 -27.76 2.58 51.62
N HIS A 32 -26.59 3.20 51.46
CA HIS A 32 -26.00 4.09 52.45
C HIS A 32 -25.52 5.40 51.83
N GLY A 33 -25.70 5.56 50.51
CA GLY A 33 -25.04 6.57 49.72
C GLY A 33 -25.74 7.92 49.67
N ILE A 34 -25.23 8.77 48.77
CA ILE A 34 -25.68 10.16 48.57
C ILE A 34 -27.19 10.22 48.31
N LEU A 35 -27.74 9.28 47.54
CA LEU A 35 -29.17 9.23 47.27
C LEU A 35 -29.99 9.10 48.56
N VAL A 36 -29.62 8.17 49.43
CA VAL A 36 -30.30 7.95 50.71
C VAL A 36 -30.21 9.19 51.59
N SER A 37 -29.05 9.87 51.63
CA SER A 37 -28.89 11.10 52.42
C SER A 37 -29.79 12.26 51.97
N TYR A 38 -30.19 12.28 50.69
CA TYR A 38 -31.15 13.26 50.16
C TYR A 38 -32.60 12.76 50.19
N GLY A 39 -32.87 11.68 50.94
CA GLY A 39 -34.21 11.12 51.10
C GLY A 39 -34.65 10.19 49.98
N TYR A 40 -33.74 9.82 49.05
CA TYR A 40 -34.03 8.86 48.00
C TYR A 40 -33.81 7.42 48.52
N SER A 41 -34.82 6.86 49.17
CA SER A 41 -34.87 5.43 49.48
C SER A 41 -35.19 4.59 48.23
N LEU A 42 -34.96 3.28 48.27
CA LEU A 42 -35.35 2.37 47.19
C LEU A 42 -36.84 2.50 46.84
N ASP A 43 -37.71 2.71 47.82
CA ASP A 43 -39.15 2.92 47.60
C ASP A 43 -39.43 4.21 46.79
N THR A 44 -38.72 5.30 47.09
CA THR A 44 -38.85 6.56 46.33
C THR A 44 -38.25 6.48 44.93
N LEU A 45 -37.23 5.64 44.73
CA LEU A 45 -36.64 5.36 43.42
C LEU A 45 -37.65 4.67 42.51
N TYR A 46 -38.46 3.75 43.04
CA TYR A 46 -39.53 3.09 42.26
C TYR A 46 -40.72 4.00 41.97
N SER A 47 -41.06 4.91 42.89
CA SER A 47 -42.22 5.80 42.70
C SER A 47 -41.95 6.98 41.76
N SER A 48 -40.70 7.40 41.61
CA SER A 48 -40.31 8.51 40.73
C SER A 48 -39.60 8.04 39.46
N LEU A 49 -40.30 8.13 38.33
CA LEU A 49 -39.78 7.79 37.01
C LEU A 49 -38.48 8.54 36.66
N PHE A 50 -38.35 9.79 37.12
CA PHE A 50 -37.16 10.60 36.86
C PHE A 50 -35.92 10.01 37.53
N TYR A 51 -35.98 9.66 38.82
CA TYR A 51 -34.82 9.12 39.54
C TYR A 51 -34.44 7.72 39.06
N LEU A 52 -35.45 6.89 38.75
CA LEU A 52 -35.22 5.61 38.09
C LEU A 52 -34.49 5.79 36.76
N SER A 53 -34.87 6.78 35.95
CA SER A 53 -34.22 7.04 34.66
C SER A 53 -32.76 7.46 34.81
N VAL A 54 -32.45 8.32 35.79
CA VAL A 54 -31.07 8.77 36.09
C VAL A 54 -30.22 7.61 36.62
N PHE A 55 -30.77 6.78 37.49
CA PHE A 55 -30.09 5.59 38.00
C PHE A 55 -29.79 4.59 36.88
N LEU A 56 -30.79 4.25 36.05
CA LEU A 56 -30.61 3.35 34.91
C LEU A 56 -29.57 3.91 33.93
N PHE A 57 -29.60 5.22 33.67
CA PHE A 57 -28.60 5.88 32.84
C PHE A 57 -27.20 5.71 33.42
N LEU A 58 -27.01 5.93 34.73
CA LEU A 58 -25.73 5.74 35.40
C LEU A 58 -25.24 4.29 35.28
N VAL A 59 -26.11 3.31 35.54
CA VAL A 59 -25.79 1.87 35.41
C VAL A 59 -25.36 1.55 33.98
N VAL A 60 -26.07 2.07 32.97
CA VAL A 60 -25.71 1.88 31.55
C VAL A 60 -24.35 2.50 31.24
N VAL A 61 -24.11 3.75 31.67
CA VAL A 61 -22.83 4.44 31.43
C VAL A 61 -21.67 3.68 32.05
N VAL A 62 -21.78 3.27 33.31
CA VAL A 62 -20.72 2.50 34.00
C VAL A 62 -20.54 1.13 33.32
N SER A 63 -21.62 0.43 32.99
CA SER A 63 -21.55 -0.88 32.32
C SER A 63 -20.86 -0.79 30.96
N VAL A 64 -21.19 0.22 30.16
CA VAL A 64 -20.53 0.49 28.87
C VAL A 64 -19.06 0.82 29.09
N ALA A 65 -18.72 1.69 30.06
CA ALA A 65 -17.35 2.06 30.36
C ALA A 65 -16.50 0.84 30.78
N VAL A 66 -17.00 0.02 31.71
CA VAL A 66 -16.34 -1.22 32.15
C VAL A 66 -16.17 -2.20 30.98
N THR A 67 -17.18 -2.36 30.13
CA THR A 67 -17.09 -3.22 28.94
C THR A 67 -16.04 -2.72 27.95
N VAL A 68 -15.97 -1.41 27.71
CA VAL A 68 -14.97 -0.76 26.85
C VAL A 68 -13.56 -0.93 27.42
N ILE A 69 -13.40 -0.79 28.75
CA ILE A 69 -12.13 -1.06 29.45
C ILE A 69 -11.74 -2.54 29.27
N LEU A 70 -12.66 -3.47 29.54
CA LEU A 70 -12.43 -4.91 29.41
C LEU A 70 -11.99 -5.29 27.99
N TYR A 71 -12.74 -4.87 26.98
CA TYR A 71 -12.40 -5.08 25.56
C TYR A 71 -11.02 -4.50 25.23
N GLY A 72 -10.75 -3.28 25.70
CA GLY A 72 -9.50 -2.59 25.51
C GLY A 72 -8.28 -3.31 26.12
N PHE A 73 -8.44 -3.87 27.31
CA PHE A 73 -7.41 -4.65 28.01
C PHE A 73 -7.15 -5.99 27.32
N ILE A 74 -8.20 -6.67 26.84
CA ILE A 74 -8.09 -7.92 26.07
C ILE A 74 -7.36 -7.67 24.75
N LYS A 75 -7.70 -6.59 24.04
CA LYS A 75 -7.06 -6.21 22.76
C LYS A 75 -5.77 -5.40 22.92
N ARG A 76 -5.34 -5.13 24.15
CA ARG A 76 -4.14 -4.33 24.51
C ARG A 76 -4.04 -3.02 23.73
N ARG A 77 -5.16 -2.29 23.62
CA ARG A 77 -5.19 -1.01 22.89
C ARG A 77 -4.57 0.09 23.74
N MET A 78 -3.73 0.95 23.13
CA MET A 78 -3.04 2.03 23.84
C MET A 78 -3.98 3.07 24.48
N TRP A 79 -5.16 3.30 23.88
CA TRP A 79 -6.13 4.27 24.39
C TRP A 79 -6.81 3.79 25.68
N THR A 80 -6.90 2.47 25.90
CA THR A 80 -7.61 1.88 27.03
C THR A 80 -7.04 2.32 28.37
N ARG A 81 -5.72 2.41 28.48
CA ARG A 81 -5.08 2.90 29.72
C ARG A 81 -5.49 4.33 30.04
N ARG A 82 -5.53 5.21 29.03
CA ARG A 82 -5.92 6.62 29.21
C ARG A 82 -7.40 6.73 29.57
N PHE A 83 -8.25 5.95 28.90
CA PHE A 83 -9.67 5.90 29.20
C PHE A 83 -9.95 5.36 30.60
N ALA A 84 -9.28 4.29 31.03
CA ALA A 84 -9.41 3.74 32.37
C ALA A 84 -8.94 4.74 33.45
N LEU A 85 -7.85 5.47 33.22
CA LEU A 85 -7.41 6.55 34.12
C LEU A 85 -8.47 7.64 34.24
N PHE A 86 -9.03 8.10 33.13
CA PHE A 86 -10.10 9.10 33.12
C PHE A 86 -11.34 8.60 33.88
N PHE A 87 -11.77 7.37 33.59
CA PHE A 87 -12.89 6.72 34.27
C PHE A 87 -12.68 6.63 35.79
N LEU A 88 -11.50 6.19 36.24
CA LEU A 88 -11.18 6.10 37.67
C LEU A 88 -11.17 7.47 38.36
N VAL A 89 -10.61 8.50 37.70
CA VAL A 89 -10.64 9.87 38.25
C VAL A 89 -12.08 10.38 38.38
N TRP A 90 -12.92 10.12 37.37
CA TRP A 90 -14.35 10.44 37.45
C TRP A 90 -15.04 9.65 38.57
N ALA A 91 -14.77 8.35 38.69
CA ALA A 91 -15.33 7.49 39.73
C ALA A 91 -14.93 7.95 41.15
N MET A 92 -13.72 8.49 41.34
CA MET A 92 -13.25 9.06 42.61
C MET A 92 -14.00 10.33 43.04
N LEU A 93 -14.69 11.03 42.15
CA LEU A 93 -15.48 12.21 42.51
C LEU A 93 -16.66 11.83 43.42
N TRP A 94 -17.21 10.63 43.27
CA TRP A 94 -18.34 10.16 44.08
C TRP A 94 -17.99 9.94 45.56
N PRO A 95 -16.95 9.17 45.94
CA PRO A 95 -16.57 9.04 47.35
C PRO A 95 -16.09 10.36 47.94
N LEU A 96 -15.43 11.23 47.16
CA LEU A 96 -15.10 12.59 47.61
C LEU A 96 -16.35 13.38 47.99
N TRP A 97 -17.40 13.31 47.17
CA TRP A 97 -18.69 13.91 47.49
C TRP A 97 -19.33 13.27 48.72
N GLY A 98 -19.28 11.94 48.85
CA GLY A 98 -19.78 11.24 50.04
C GLY A 98 -19.11 11.70 51.34
N ILE A 99 -17.78 11.90 51.32
CA ILE A 99 -17.02 12.47 52.45
C ILE A 99 -17.48 13.90 52.77
N LEU A 100 -17.69 14.73 51.75
CA LEU A 100 -18.13 16.12 51.91
C LEU A 100 -19.48 16.22 52.64
N VAL A 101 -20.41 15.31 52.34
CA VAL A 101 -21.74 15.23 52.96
C VAL A 101 -21.70 14.51 54.32
N TRP A 102 -20.52 14.16 54.84
CA TRP A 102 -20.32 13.43 56.09
C TRP A 102 -21.03 12.06 56.16
N ASN A 103 -21.25 11.45 55.00
CA ASN A 103 -22.04 10.22 54.90
C ASN A 103 -21.12 8.99 54.80
N HIS A 104 -21.21 8.08 55.78
CA HIS A 104 -20.40 6.85 55.85
C HIS A 104 -18.91 7.09 55.54
N VAL A 105 -18.31 8.10 56.19
CA VAL A 105 -16.97 8.62 55.87
C VAL A 105 -15.92 7.50 55.74
N PHE A 106 -15.94 6.52 56.64
CA PHE A 106 -15.00 5.40 56.62
C PHE A 106 -15.08 4.58 55.31
N GLU A 107 -16.29 4.21 54.87
CA GLU A 107 -16.48 3.46 53.62
C GLU A 107 -15.99 4.26 52.40
N GLN A 108 -16.28 5.56 52.38
CA GLN A 108 -15.86 6.43 51.28
C GLN A 108 -14.34 6.60 51.23
N VAL A 109 -13.66 6.67 52.39
CA VAL A 109 -12.19 6.68 52.47
C VAL A 109 -11.62 5.36 51.94
N VAL A 110 -12.19 4.21 52.31
CA VAL A 110 -11.75 2.89 51.79
C VAL A 110 -11.88 2.83 50.27
N LEU A 111 -13.03 3.25 49.72
CA LEU A 111 -13.25 3.32 48.27
C LEU A 111 -12.21 4.20 47.57
N LEU A 112 -11.94 5.38 48.13
CA LEU A 112 -10.97 6.32 47.58
C LEU A 112 -9.55 5.74 47.56
N VAL A 113 -9.15 5.03 48.62
CA VAL A 113 -7.86 4.34 48.69
C VAL A 113 -7.76 3.25 47.62
N ILE A 114 -8.82 2.45 47.42
CA ILE A 114 -8.82 1.40 46.39
C ILE A 114 -8.69 2.02 44.99
N TYR A 115 -9.45 3.07 44.68
CA TYR A 115 -9.31 3.77 43.40
C TYR A 115 -7.91 4.37 43.20
N ALA A 116 -7.32 4.94 44.24
CA ALA A 116 -5.95 5.45 44.19
C ALA A 116 -4.94 4.33 43.87
N ILE A 117 -5.08 3.15 44.49
CA ILE A 117 -4.25 1.97 44.18
C ILE A 117 -4.42 1.53 42.72
N LEU A 118 -5.65 1.50 42.20
CA LEU A 118 -5.93 1.16 40.80
C LEU A 118 -5.30 2.17 39.83
N ILE A 119 -5.35 3.47 40.14
CA ILE A 119 -4.67 4.52 39.36
C ILE A 119 -3.16 4.33 39.40
N LEU A 120 -2.58 4.13 40.58
CA LEU A 120 -1.14 3.88 40.73
C LEU A 120 -0.70 2.66 39.92
N TYR A 121 -1.48 1.58 39.96
CA TYR A 121 -1.26 0.40 39.13
C TYR A 121 -1.21 0.76 37.64
N LEU A 122 -2.19 1.51 37.11
CA LEU A 122 -2.19 1.96 35.72
C LEU A 122 -1.00 2.86 35.33
N LEU A 123 -0.42 3.57 36.31
CA LEU A 123 0.75 4.43 36.12
C LEU A 123 2.08 3.66 36.13
N THR A 124 2.11 2.43 36.64
CA THR A 124 3.34 1.61 36.69
C THR A 124 3.90 1.34 35.29
N SER A 125 5.24 1.26 35.18
CA SER A 125 5.95 0.91 33.94
C SER A 125 5.49 -0.44 33.36
N TYR A 126 5.10 -1.35 34.25
CA TYR A 126 4.57 -2.65 33.93
C TYR A 126 3.29 -2.58 33.08
N VAL A 127 2.29 -1.81 33.50
CA VAL A 127 1.06 -1.63 32.73
C VAL A 127 1.35 -0.89 31.43
N LYS A 128 2.27 0.08 31.44
CA LYS A 128 2.72 0.73 30.19
C LYS A 128 3.28 -0.28 29.20
N LYS A 129 4.05 -1.28 29.66
CA LYS A 129 4.60 -2.37 28.86
C LYS A 129 3.55 -3.40 28.44
N TYR A 130 2.52 -3.64 29.26
CA TYR A 130 1.38 -4.49 28.88
C TYR A 130 0.62 -3.92 27.68
N PHE A 131 0.43 -2.60 27.64
CA PHE A 131 -0.24 -1.89 26.54
C PHE A 131 0.68 -1.53 25.37
N SER A 132 2.01 -1.66 25.50
CA SER A 132 2.88 -1.61 24.33
C SER A 132 2.71 -2.94 23.61
N ASN A 133 2.03 -2.90 22.47
CA ASN A 133 1.79 -4.08 21.64
C ASN A 133 3.12 -4.52 21.00
N ILE A 134 4.04 -5.09 21.78
CA ILE A 134 5.39 -5.44 21.31
C ILE A 134 5.33 -6.76 20.56
N PHE A 135 5.79 -6.75 19.31
CA PHE A 135 5.90 -7.97 18.52
C PHE A 135 7.20 -8.72 18.84
N ARG A 136 7.08 -10.04 19.08
CA ARG A 136 8.21 -10.94 19.31
C ARG A 136 8.15 -12.12 18.34
N TYR A 137 9.30 -12.56 17.87
CA TYR A 137 9.47 -13.73 17.01
C TYR A 137 10.57 -14.62 17.58
N GLY A 138 10.17 -15.71 18.24
CA GLY A 138 11.09 -16.54 19.03
C GLY A 138 11.77 -15.71 20.12
N LYS A 139 13.11 -15.68 20.09
CA LYS A 139 13.95 -14.89 21.01
C LYS A 139 14.13 -13.42 20.60
N TYR A 140 13.64 -13.02 19.43
CA TYR A 140 13.82 -11.68 18.90
C TYR A 140 12.62 -10.77 19.22
N THR A 141 12.91 -9.53 19.56
CA THR A 141 11.90 -8.46 19.72
C THR A 141 12.01 -7.49 18.55
N LEU A 142 10.87 -7.03 18.03
CA LEU A 142 10.83 -6.02 16.96
C LEU A 142 10.97 -4.62 17.55
N TYR A 143 11.95 -3.88 17.04
CA TYR A 143 12.21 -2.48 17.38
C TYR A 143 11.98 -1.60 16.16
N LYS A 144 11.59 -0.34 16.41
CA LYS A 144 11.64 0.73 15.43
C LYS A 144 12.54 1.87 15.90
N ARG A 145 13.23 2.51 14.98
CA ARG A 145 13.93 3.77 15.24
C ARG A 145 13.79 4.70 14.04
N GLU A 146 13.80 5.99 14.31
CA GLU A 146 13.90 6.99 13.25
C GLU A 146 15.38 7.24 12.94
N VAL A 147 15.70 7.28 11.65
CA VAL A 147 17.03 7.62 11.15
C VAL A 147 16.91 8.79 10.20
N VAL A 148 17.79 9.77 10.35
CA VAL A 148 17.89 10.89 9.41
C VAL A 148 18.86 10.49 8.30
N LEU A 149 18.40 10.47 7.05
CA LEU A 149 19.25 10.19 5.89
C LEU A 149 20.15 11.39 5.57
N LYS A 150 21.20 11.19 4.77
CA LYS A 150 22.08 12.28 4.27
C LYS A 150 21.31 13.41 3.57
N SER A 151 20.13 13.10 3.01
CA SER A 151 19.24 14.09 2.39
C SER A 151 18.39 14.90 3.38
N GLY A 152 18.57 14.73 4.69
CA GLY A 152 17.73 15.31 5.75
C GLY A 152 16.38 14.62 5.97
N LYS A 153 16.02 13.62 5.13
CA LYS A 153 14.74 12.92 5.24
C LYS A 153 14.75 11.94 6.42
N LYS A 154 13.74 12.03 7.29
CA LYS A 154 13.50 11.05 8.36
C LYS A 154 12.91 9.77 7.78
N LEU A 155 13.48 8.63 8.15
CA LEU A 155 13.01 7.29 7.78
C LEU A 155 12.87 6.44 9.03
N THR A 156 11.69 5.87 9.25
CA THR A 156 11.49 4.84 10.27
C THR A 156 12.03 3.52 9.76
N ILE A 157 13.01 2.96 10.46
CA ILE A 157 13.50 1.62 10.20
C ILE A 157 12.95 0.66 11.26
N TYR A 158 12.69 -0.57 10.84
CA TYR A 158 12.28 -1.67 11.69
C TYR A 158 13.36 -2.73 11.69
N PHE A 159 13.69 -3.29 12.84
CA PHE A 159 14.70 -4.32 12.96
C PHE A 159 14.40 -5.23 14.14
N PHE A 160 14.81 -6.48 14.04
CA PHE A 160 14.72 -7.45 15.11
C PHE A 160 16.03 -7.46 15.91
N SER A 161 15.92 -7.59 17.23
CA SER A 161 17.06 -7.75 18.12
C SER A 161 16.75 -8.76 19.22
N GLU A 162 17.71 -9.61 19.55
CA GLU A 162 17.61 -10.58 20.65
C GLU A 162 17.78 -9.89 22.01
N HIS A 163 18.67 -8.89 22.06
CA HIS A 163 18.93 -8.07 23.24
C HIS A 163 18.38 -6.65 23.06
N GLU A 164 18.28 -5.91 24.15
CA GLU A 164 17.89 -4.51 24.09
C GLU A 164 18.97 -3.69 23.34
N PRO A 165 18.62 -3.08 22.20
CA PRO A 165 19.59 -2.35 21.39
C PRO A 165 19.91 -0.99 22.02
N LYS A 166 21.09 -0.43 21.69
CA LYS A 166 21.48 0.94 22.09
C LYS A 166 20.50 2.02 21.61
N SER A 167 19.72 1.74 20.57
CA SER A 167 18.77 2.68 19.97
C SER A 167 17.54 1.95 19.48
N GLY A 168 16.39 2.59 19.58
CA GLY A 168 15.11 2.07 19.08
C GLY A 168 14.16 1.69 20.20
N VAL A 169 12.87 1.71 19.87
CA VAL A 169 11.78 1.44 20.81
C VAL A 169 11.08 0.15 20.37
N PRO A 170 10.82 -0.81 21.28
CA PRO A 170 10.00 -1.98 20.97
C PRO A 170 8.67 -1.57 20.34
N THR A 171 8.22 -2.28 19.32
CA THR A 171 7.03 -1.90 18.55
C THR A 171 6.18 -3.09 18.14
N ALA A 172 4.92 -2.79 17.83
CA ALA A 172 4.03 -3.71 17.14
C ALA A 172 4.53 -3.99 15.73
N MET A 173 4.09 -5.14 15.21
CA MET A 173 4.22 -5.47 13.82
C MET A 173 3.47 -4.42 12.99
N PRO A 174 4.13 -3.75 12.04
CA PRO A 174 3.46 -2.79 11.17
C PRO A 174 2.50 -3.49 10.21
N ASP A 175 1.40 -2.83 9.90
CA ASP A 175 0.40 -3.35 8.97
C ASP A 175 1.00 -3.59 7.57
N GLY A 176 0.61 -4.71 6.95
CA GLY A 176 1.11 -5.09 5.61
C GLY A 176 2.54 -5.62 5.62
N TYR A 177 3.02 -6.17 6.74
CA TYR A 177 4.27 -6.91 6.82
C TYR A 177 4.03 -8.34 7.28
N THR A 178 4.99 -9.21 6.98
CA THR A 178 5.17 -10.59 7.46
C THR A 178 6.60 -10.75 7.97
N VAL A 179 6.87 -11.81 8.74
CA VAL A 179 8.25 -12.11 9.18
C VAL A 179 8.86 -13.13 8.23
N GLY A 180 9.99 -12.78 7.63
CA GLY A 180 10.86 -13.71 6.91
C GLY A 180 12.08 -14.08 7.76
N ILE A 181 12.72 -15.20 7.44
CA ILE A 181 13.98 -15.63 8.07
C ILE A 181 15.09 -15.57 7.04
N ASN A 182 16.20 -14.91 7.37
CA ASN A 182 17.38 -14.92 6.51
C ASN A 182 18.05 -16.32 6.60
N PRO A 183 18.18 -17.07 5.49
CA PRO A 183 18.68 -18.45 5.54
C PRO A 183 20.15 -18.54 5.99
N ARG A 184 20.94 -17.48 5.82
CA ARG A 184 22.37 -17.49 6.20
C ARG A 184 22.60 -17.21 7.68
N SER A 185 21.87 -16.26 8.25
CA SER A 185 22.06 -15.81 9.64
C SER A 185 21.00 -16.32 10.60
N ASN A 186 19.93 -16.93 10.08
CA ASN A 186 18.71 -17.28 10.81
C ASN A 186 18.05 -16.06 11.51
N MET A 187 18.39 -14.84 11.09
CA MET A 187 17.86 -13.62 11.69
C MET A 187 16.50 -13.27 11.06
N PRO A 188 15.46 -13.00 11.88
CA PRO A 188 14.17 -12.57 11.35
C PRO A 188 14.28 -11.16 10.77
N TYR A 189 13.53 -10.91 9.69
CA TYR A 189 13.39 -9.60 9.08
C TYR A 189 11.94 -9.36 8.70
N LEU A 190 11.54 -8.08 8.64
CA LEU A 190 10.21 -7.73 8.15
C LEU A 190 10.20 -7.77 6.63
N GLU A 191 9.33 -8.59 6.08
CA GLU A 191 9.01 -8.66 4.67
C GLU A 191 7.68 -7.95 4.41
N LYS A 192 7.60 -7.13 3.35
CA LYS A 192 6.35 -6.43 3.05
C LYS A 192 5.39 -7.40 2.38
N TYR A 193 4.23 -7.60 3.02
CA TYR A 193 3.15 -8.45 2.53
C TYR A 193 2.20 -7.62 1.67
N TYR A 194 1.88 -8.16 0.49
CA TYR A 194 0.96 -7.55 -0.45
C TYR A 194 -0.23 -8.50 -0.59
N PRO A 195 -1.36 -8.25 0.09
CA PRO A 195 -2.54 -9.09 -0.12
C PRO A 195 -2.97 -9.02 -1.59
N GLY A 196 -3.31 -10.16 -2.15
CA GLY A 196 -3.81 -10.26 -3.53
C GLY A 196 -2.74 -10.17 -4.62
N VAL A 197 -1.45 -10.42 -4.35
CA VAL A 197 -0.45 -10.55 -5.43
C VAL A 197 -0.86 -11.63 -6.41
N TYR A 198 -0.94 -11.27 -7.69
CA TYR A 198 -1.20 -12.24 -8.74
C TYR A 198 0.09 -12.95 -9.17
N LYS A 199 0.06 -14.29 -9.18
CA LYS A 199 1.16 -15.14 -9.66
C LYS A 199 0.72 -15.94 -10.88
N TYR A 200 1.61 -16.10 -11.86
CA TYR A 200 1.42 -16.94 -13.03
C TYR A 200 2.62 -17.89 -13.16
N GLY A 201 2.46 -19.13 -12.69
CA GLY A 201 3.57 -20.06 -12.52
C GLY A 201 4.66 -19.46 -11.60
N LYS A 202 5.90 -19.37 -12.10
CA LYS A 202 7.02 -18.75 -11.38
C LYS A 202 7.02 -17.21 -11.39
N TYR A 203 6.15 -16.58 -12.17
CA TYR A 203 6.14 -15.13 -12.34
C TYR A 203 5.20 -14.43 -11.36
N THR A 204 5.65 -13.32 -10.80
CA THR A 204 4.85 -12.42 -9.96
C THR A 204 4.52 -11.14 -10.75
N LEU A 205 3.28 -10.66 -10.64
CA LEU A 205 2.87 -9.40 -11.27
C LEU A 205 3.31 -8.20 -10.42
N TYR A 206 4.02 -7.26 -11.04
CA TYR A 206 4.46 -6.00 -10.45
C TYR A 206 3.84 -4.81 -11.18
N LYS A 207 3.68 -3.70 -10.48
CA LYS A 207 3.38 -2.39 -11.07
C LYS A 207 4.43 -1.35 -10.69
N ARG A 208 4.72 -0.43 -11.60
CA ARG A 208 5.55 0.76 -11.30
C ARG A 208 5.05 1.96 -12.09
N LYS A 209 5.21 3.16 -11.52
CA LYS A 209 4.97 4.43 -12.23
C LYS A 209 6.24 4.78 -13.00
N VAL A 210 6.08 5.12 -14.27
CA VAL A 210 7.15 5.60 -15.16
C VAL A 210 6.72 6.95 -15.73
N THR A 211 7.62 7.92 -15.71
CA THR A 211 7.42 9.21 -16.36
C THR A 211 7.89 9.12 -17.81
N LEU A 212 7.02 9.42 -18.76
CA LEU A 212 7.36 9.46 -20.19
C LEU A 212 8.08 10.77 -20.54
N GLU A 213 8.73 10.84 -21.70
CA GLU A 213 9.38 12.07 -22.21
C GLU A 213 8.40 13.25 -22.32
N SER A 214 7.11 12.97 -22.53
CA SER A 214 6.04 13.98 -22.53
C SER A 214 5.68 14.54 -21.13
N GLY A 215 6.37 14.10 -20.07
CA GLY A 215 6.07 14.43 -18.68
C GLY A 215 4.88 13.66 -18.07
N LYS A 216 4.11 12.93 -18.88
CA LYS A 216 2.97 12.13 -18.39
C LYS A 216 3.46 10.92 -17.58
N THR A 217 2.85 10.68 -16.42
CA THR A 217 3.12 9.50 -15.60
C THR A 217 2.19 8.35 -15.99
N LEU A 218 2.77 7.19 -16.32
CA LEU A 218 2.04 5.98 -16.68
C LEU A 218 2.34 4.87 -15.67
N THR A 219 1.31 4.16 -15.22
CA THR A 219 1.50 2.93 -14.44
C THR A 219 1.66 1.77 -15.41
N ILE A 220 2.84 1.15 -15.41
CA ILE A 220 3.10 -0.05 -16.19
C ILE A 220 3.02 -1.28 -15.29
N TYR A 221 2.46 -2.34 -15.84
CA TYR A 221 2.35 -3.65 -15.21
C TYR A 221 3.28 -4.62 -15.95
N PHE A 222 4.03 -5.43 -15.22
CA PHE A 222 4.94 -6.39 -15.81
C PHE A 222 5.11 -7.60 -14.89
N PHE A 223 5.36 -8.75 -15.50
CA PHE A 223 5.65 -9.98 -14.79
C PHE A 223 7.17 -10.14 -14.60
N SER A 224 7.59 -10.68 -13.47
CA SER A 224 8.99 -11.06 -13.22
C SER A 224 9.05 -12.31 -12.34
N ASP A 225 9.97 -13.22 -12.65
CA ASP A 225 10.27 -14.41 -11.85
C ASP A 225 11.22 -14.13 -10.67
N HIS A 226 11.76 -12.91 -10.61
CA HIS A 226 12.62 -12.43 -9.53
C HIS A 226 12.11 -11.10 -9.00
N LYS A 227 12.58 -10.69 -7.83
CA LYS A 227 12.24 -9.38 -7.25
C LYS A 227 12.93 -8.27 -8.08
N PRO A 228 12.17 -7.41 -8.80
CA PRO A 228 12.77 -6.39 -9.64
C PRO A 228 13.38 -5.27 -8.82
N LYS A 229 14.32 -4.51 -9.43
CA LYS A 229 14.91 -3.30 -8.82
C LYS A 229 13.86 -2.22 -8.51
N SER A 230 12.75 -2.21 -9.25
CA SER A 230 11.66 -1.25 -9.10
C SER A 230 10.31 -1.93 -9.32
N GLY A 231 9.29 -1.47 -8.60
CA GLY A 231 7.92 -1.95 -8.71
C GLY A 231 7.42 -2.63 -7.45
N THR A 232 6.12 -2.54 -7.23
CA THR A 232 5.42 -3.20 -6.12
C THR A 232 4.62 -4.38 -6.64
N PRO A 233 4.67 -5.55 -5.98
CA PRO A 233 3.77 -6.64 -6.28
C PRO A 233 2.31 -6.16 -6.23
N THR A 234 1.49 -6.66 -7.15
CA THR A 234 0.10 -6.22 -7.26
C THR A 234 -0.80 -7.36 -7.70
N GLY A 235 -2.08 -7.25 -7.35
CA GLY A 235 -3.12 -8.06 -7.97
C GLY A 235 -3.34 -7.71 -9.43
N MET A 236 -4.09 -8.59 -10.08
CA MET A 236 -4.47 -8.45 -11.49
C MET A 236 -5.38 -7.23 -11.66
N PRO A 237 -5.05 -6.28 -12.55
CA PRO A 237 -5.88 -5.10 -12.77
C PRO A 237 -7.17 -5.46 -13.50
N ASP A 238 -8.25 -4.75 -13.17
CA ASP A 238 -9.56 -4.97 -13.76
C ASP A 238 -9.55 -4.79 -15.28
N GLY A 239 -10.24 -5.70 -15.99
CA GLY A 239 -10.33 -5.66 -17.45
C GLY A 239 -9.07 -6.11 -18.18
N TYR A 240 -8.11 -6.75 -17.51
CA TYR A 240 -6.97 -7.43 -18.13
C TYR A 240 -7.10 -8.95 -18.05
N VAL A 241 -6.41 -9.64 -18.96
CA VAL A 241 -6.21 -11.10 -18.97
C VAL A 241 -4.73 -11.39 -19.21
N VAL A 242 -4.23 -12.50 -18.69
CA VAL A 242 -2.84 -12.91 -18.91
C VAL A 242 -2.75 -13.64 -20.25
N GLY A 243 -1.82 -13.22 -21.10
CA GLY A 243 -1.35 -13.95 -22.27
C GLY A 243 0.08 -14.44 -22.05
N VAL A 244 0.51 -15.44 -22.80
CA VAL A 244 1.90 -15.94 -22.79
C VAL A 244 2.52 -15.67 -24.15
N ASN A 245 3.71 -15.08 -24.19
CA ASN A 245 4.43 -14.89 -25.45
C ASN A 245 4.93 -16.25 -25.94
N PRO A 246 4.53 -16.72 -27.14
CA PRO A 246 4.88 -18.06 -27.61
C PRO A 246 6.39 -18.26 -27.82
N ARG A 247 7.14 -17.18 -28.09
CA ARG A 247 8.58 -17.26 -28.35
C ARG A 247 9.41 -17.34 -27.06
N SER A 248 9.01 -16.59 -26.02
CA SER A 248 9.80 -16.48 -24.78
C SER A 248 9.19 -17.18 -23.58
N GLY A 249 7.93 -17.60 -23.67
CA GLY A 249 7.16 -18.10 -22.52
C GLY A 249 6.82 -17.03 -21.48
N MET A 250 7.18 -15.75 -21.71
CA MET A 250 6.98 -14.69 -20.73
C MET A 250 5.50 -14.27 -20.67
N PRO A 251 4.86 -14.29 -19.48
CA PRO A 251 3.50 -13.80 -19.34
C PRO A 251 3.44 -12.28 -19.51
N TYR A 252 2.37 -11.81 -20.13
CA TYR A 252 2.07 -10.39 -20.33
C TYR A 252 0.59 -10.12 -20.10
N LEU A 253 0.26 -8.89 -19.71
CA LEU A 253 -1.13 -8.47 -19.59
C LEU A 253 -1.67 -8.00 -20.94
N ARG A 254 -2.82 -8.54 -21.35
CA ARG A 254 -3.61 -8.09 -22.50
C ARG A 254 -4.94 -7.54 -22.00
N LYS A 255 -5.43 -6.45 -22.56
CA LYS A 255 -6.78 -5.96 -22.23
C LYS A 255 -7.80 -7.03 -22.62
N LYS A 256 -8.72 -7.39 -21.72
CA LYS A 256 -9.87 -8.22 -22.05
C LYS A 256 -10.60 -7.47 -23.16
N ASN A 257 -10.71 -8.08 -24.34
CA ASN A 257 -11.42 -7.46 -25.45
C ASN A 257 -12.87 -7.21 -24.98
N SER A 258 -13.17 -5.99 -24.55
CA SER A 258 -14.55 -5.53 -24.41
C SER A 258 -15.08 -5.52 -25.84
N ASN A 259 -15.80 -6.59 -26.21
CA ASN A 259 -16.40 -6.82 -27.51
C ASN A 259 -16.44 -5.57 -28.40
N ARG A 260 -15.47 -5.46 -29.33
CA ARG A 260 -15.63 -4.65 -30.56
C ARG A 260 -16.62 -5.37 -31.50
N ASN A 261 -17.78 -5.76 -30.96
CA ASN A 261 -18.95 -6.21 -31.71
C ASN A 261 -20.01 -5.11 -31.80
N SER A 262 -19.84 -3.95 -31.17
CA SER A 262 -20.65 -2.77 -31.47
C SER A 262 -20.07 -2.04 -32.69
N SER A 263 -20.80 -2.06 -33.81
CA SER A 263 -20.64 -1.27 -35.05
C SER A 263 -20.05 -1.92 -36.31
N LYS A 264 -20.13 -3.25 -36.50
CA LYS A 264 -20.41 -3.73 -37.87
C LYS A 264 -21.90 -3.54 -38.13
N LYS A 265 -22.25 -2.34 -38.60
CA LYS A 265 -23.53 -2.02 -39.22
C LYS A 265 -23.69 -3.01 -40.39
N VAL A 266 -24.59 -3.97 -40.22
CA VAL A 266 -24.99 -4.91 -41.26
C VAL A 266 -25.82 -4.12 -42.26
N ASP A 267 -25.17 -3.58 -43.29
CA ASP A 267 -25.86 -3.18 -44.51
C ASP A 267 -26.17 -4.44 -45.30
N SER A 268 -27.36 -4.96 -45.05
CA SER A 268 -28.00 -5.98 -45.89
C SER A 268 -28.54 -5.31 -47.16
N LYS A 269 -27.90 -5.51 -48.32
CA LYS A 269 -28.63 -5.72 -49.59
C LYS A 269 -27.74 -6.13 -50.79
N LYS A 270 -28.20 -7.21 -51.43
CA LYS A 270 -28.00 -7.67 -52.83
C LYS A 270 -26.57 -8.07 -53.21
N VAL A 271 -26.23 -9.37 -53.19
CA VAL A 271 -26.61 -10.42 -54.16
C VAL A 271 -26.33 -10.00 -55.60
N GLY A 272 -25.21 -10.51 -56.13
CA GLY A 272 -24.73 -10.29 -57.48
C GLY A 272 -23.58 -11.26 -57.79
N ASN A 273 -23.98 -12.49 -58.07
CA ASN A 273 -23.24 -13.68 -58.48
C ASN A 273 -22.04 -13.44 -59.43
N LYS A 274 -20.87 -14.01 -59.14
CA LYS A 274 -20.05 -14.75 -60.11
C LYS A 274 -18.84 -15.44 -59.47
N ASN A 275 -18.84 -16.76 -59.60
CA ASN A 275 -17.73 -17.68 -59.34
C ASN A 275 -16.50 -17.32 -60.19
N VAL A 276 -15.36 -17.08 -59.55
CA VAL A 276 -14.05 -17.43 -60.10
C VAL A 276 -13.19 -18.00 -58.97
N ARG A 277 -12.80 -19.25 -59.20
CA ARG A 277 -11.87 -20.09 -58.45
C ARG A 277 -10.46 -19.48 -58.52
N SER A 278 -9.87 -19.15 -57.38
CA SER A 278 -8.41 -19.19 -57.23
C SER A 278 -7.98 -19.28 -55.77
N GLU A 279 -7.13 -20.27 -55.58
CA GLU A 279 -6.24 -20.58 -54.46
C GLU A 279 -5.63 -19.33 -53.84
N LYS A 280 -5.81 -19.13 -52.52
CA LYS A 280 -5.30 -17.96 -51.80
C LYS A 280 -4.24 -18.38 -50.79
N THR A 281 -3.00 -18.27 -51.23
CA THR A 281 -1.79 -18.26 -50.41
C THR A 281 -1.86 -17.19 -49.33
N MET A 282 -1.28 -17.52 -48.17
CA MET A 282 -1.21 -16.68 -46.97
C MET A 282 -0.79 -15.24 -47.28
N GLY A 283 -1.67 -14.30 -46.95
CA GLY A 283 -1.38 -12.87 -47.06
C GLY A 283 -0.48 -12.42 -45.92
N GLU A 284 0.82 -12.28 -46.19
CA GLU A 284 1.59 -11.22 -45.55
C GLU A 284 0.86 -9.90 -45.81
N THR A 285 0.49 -9.19 -44.74
CA THR A 285 0.00 -7.82 -44.84
C THR A 285 1.16 -6.96 -45.31
N GLY A 286 1.39 -6.92 -46.63
CA GLY A 286 2.38 -6.09 -47.30
C GLY A 286 2.05 -4.63 -47.06
N ARG A 287 2.58 -4.05 -45.98
CA ARG A 287 2.72 -2.61 -45.88
C ARG A 287 3.55 -2.20 -47.09
N LYS A 288 2.96 -1.43 -48.01
CA LYS A 288 3.69 -0.82 -49.12
C LYS A 288 4.95 -0.18 -48.54
N PRO A 289 6.16 -0.61 -48.96
CA PRO A 289 7.39 -0.03 -48.43
C PRO A 289 7.31 1.47 -48.66
N SER A 290 7.60 2.28 -47.63
CA SER A 290 7.59 3.73 -47.80
C SER A 290 8.65 4.07 -48.85
N ASN A 291 8.25 4.77 -49.91
CA ASN A 291 9.14 5.14 -51.02
C ASN A 291 10.08 6.27 -50.56
N VAL A 292 11.01 5.95 -49.65
CA VAL A 292 11.95 6.88 -49.03
C VAL A 292 13.36 6.33 -49.16
N ILE A 293 14.26 7.20 -49.61
CA ILE A 293 15.70 6.95 -49.69
C ILE A 293 16.38 7.82 -48.65
N TYR A 294 17.18 7.20 -47.78
CA TYR A 294 17.90 7.87 -46.72
C TYR A 294 19.37 8.04 -47.09
N VAL A 295 19.88 9.25 -46.86
CA VAL A 295 21.31 9.57 -46.90
C VAL A 295 21.76 9.73 -45.45
N VAL A 296 22.52 8.77 -44.94
CA VAL A 296 22.96 8.70 -43.54
C VAL A 296 24.48 8.76 -43.43
N SER A 297 24.98 9.38 -42.36
CA SER A 297 26.40 9.29 -42.03
C SER A 297 26.67 7.92 -41.37
N LYS A 298 27.76 7.26 -41.77
CA LYS A 298 28.21 6.00 -41.16
C LYS A 298 29.61 6.21 -40.59
N PRO A 299 29.76 6.95 -39.48
CA PRO A 299 31.08 7.11 -38.86
C PRO A 299 31.59 5.75 -38.38
N GLN A 300 32.81 5.39 -38.75
CA GLN A 300 33.51 4.27 -38.13
C GLN A 300 33.97 4.68 -36.72
N PRO A 301 33.99 3.77 -35.73
CA PRO A 301 34.53 4.06 -34.40
C PRO A 301 35.96 4.61 -34.54
N GLY A 302 36.19 5.85 -34.08
CA GLY A 302 37.50 6.50 -34.14
C GLY A 302 37.74 7.47 -35.31
N SER A 303 36.77 7.66 -36.24
CA SER A 303 36.89 8.65 -37.33
C SER A 303 35.84 9.76 -37.24
N VAL A 304 36.30 11.02 -37.32
CA VAL A 304 35.43 12.23 -37.27
C VAL A 304 34.88 12.60 -38.66
N ARG A 305 35.44 12.03 -39.75
CA ARG A 305 34.95 12.21 -41.13
C ARG A 305 34.41 10.88 -41.65
N GLY A 306 33.11 10.66 -41.43
CA GLY A 306 32.43 9.43 -41.82
C GLY A 306 32.06 9.38 -43.31
N ASP A 307 32.19 8.19 -43.89
CA ASP A 307 31.59 7.85 -45.19
C ASP A 307 30.06 8.01 -45.11
N TRP A 308 29.49 8.51 -46.20
CA TRP A 308 28.05 8.65 -46.39
C TRP A 308 27.48 7.41 -47.08
N ALA A 309 26.34 6.92 -46.62
CA ALA A 309 25.66 5.78 -47.21
C ALA A 309 24.26 6.15 -47.69
N VAL A 310 23.90 5.67 -48.88
CA VAL A 310 22.55 5.77 -49.44
C VAL A 310 21.83 4.45 -49.18
N ARG A 311 20.70 4.46 -48.46
CA ARG A 311 19.97 3.25 -48.06
C ARG A 311 18.45 3.40 -48.16
N SER A 312 17.74 2.27 -48.31
CA SER A 312 16.28 2.20 -48.13
C SER A 312 15.90 0.83 -47.54
N HIS A 313 14.96 0.81 -46.59
CA HIS A 313 14.40 -0.43 -46.01
C HIS A 313 15.45 -1.47 -45.59
N GLY A 314 16.52 -1.02 -44.92
CA GLY A 314 17.59 -1.89 -44.43
C GLY A 314 18.63 -2.30 -45.49
N LYS A 315 18.40 -2.01 -46.78
CA LYS A 315 19.37 -2.27 -47.86
C LYS A 315 20.21 -1.02 -48.16
N ILE A 316 21.53 -1.19 -48.23
CA ILE A 316 22.47 -0.15 -48.65
C ILE A 316 22.66 -0.25 -50.17
N PHE A 317 22.55 0.88 -50.87
CA PHE A 317 22.75 0.95 -52.33
C PHE A 317 24.18 1.33 -52.69
N SER A 318 24.78 2.27 -51.96
CA SER A 318 26.11 2.81 -52.30
C SER A 318 26.75 3.52 -51.10
N HIS A 319 28.08 3.57 -51.11
CA HIS A 319 28.92 4.31 -50.17
C HIS A 319 29.64 5.46 -50.89
N HIS A 320 29.78 6.59 -50.22
CA HIS A 320 30.36 7.81 -50.78
C HIS A 320 31.23 8.53 -49.76
N ARG A 321 32.39 9.03 -50.18
CA ARG A 321 33.29 9.80 -49.29
C ARG A 321 32.73 11.17 -48.90
N THR A 322 31.86 11.76 -49.73
CA THR A 322 31.30 13.10 -49.51
C THR A 322 29.78 13.11 -49.47
N LYS A 323 29.21 14.02 -48.67
CA LYS A 323 27.75 14.21 -48.54
C LYS A 323 27.11 14.52 -49.89
N GLN A 324 27.75 15.38 -50.69
CA GLN A 324 27.24 15.79 -51.99
C GLN A 324 27.19 14.63 -52.99
N ALA A 325 28.18 13.73 -52.98
CA ALA A 325 28.17 12.54 -53.82
C ALA A 325 27.01 11.59 -53.44
N ALA A 326 26.81 11.34 -52.15
CA ALA A 326 25.68 10.55 -51.67
C ALA A 326 24.32 11.15 -52.03
N ILE A 327 24.16 12.48 -51.91
CA ILE A 327 22.92 13.17 -52.29
C ILE A 327 22.65 13.06 -53.79
N ARG A 328 23.68 13.21 -54.65
CA ARG A 328 23.54 13.06 -56.10
C ARG A 328 23.06 11.66 -56.47
N GLU A 329 23.66 10.64 -55.86
CA GLU A 329 23.28 9.24 -56.10
C GLU A 329 21.89 8.92 -55.56
N ALA A 330 21.56 9.40 -54.36
CA ALA A 330 20.21 9.26 -53.81
C ALA A 330 19.15 9.92 -54.71
N ARG A 331 19.44 11.08 -55.32
CA ARG A 331 18.54 11.73 -56.29
C ARG A 331 18.40 10.96 -57.60
N ARG A 332 19.42 10.20 -58.02
CA ARG A 332 19.35 9.32 -59.20
C ARG A 332 18.39 8.16 -58.93
N ILE A 333 18.63 7.42 -57.84
CA ILE A 333 17.81 6.28 -57.43
C ILE A 333 16.36 6.73 -57.11
N ALA A 334 16.19 7.91 -56.51
CA ALA A 334 14.87 8.46 -56.21
C ALA A 334 14.04 8.77 -57.45
N ARG A 335 14.69 9.24 -58.54
CA ARG A 335 14.02 9.47 -59.83
C ARG A 335 13.56 8.18 -60.48
N GLU A 336 14.36 7.12 -60.37
CA GLU A 336 14.01 5.80 -60.90
C GLU A 336 12.84 5.14 -60.15
N ARG A 337 12.66 5.47 -58.86
CA ARG A 337 11.69 4.81 -57.97
C ARG A 337 10.50 5.66 -57.54
N ASP A 338 10.38 6.89 -58.04
CA ASP A 338 9.46 7.93 -57.54
C ASP A 338 9.47 8.01 -55.99
N ALA A 339 10.67 8.16 -55.42
CA ALA A 339 10.90 8.15 -53.98
C ALA A 339 11.33 9.53 -53.44
N THR A 340 11.03 9.80 -52.18
CA THR A 340 11.47 11.01 -51.47
C THR A 340 12.86 10.78 -50.87
N VAL A 341 13.78 11.74 -51.05
CA VAL A 341 15.14 11.65 -50.46
C VAL A 341 15.19 12.39 -49.13
N MET A 342 15.47 11.69 -48.03
CA MET A 342 15.71 12.29 -46.72
C MET A 342 17.21 12.31 -46.40
N VAL A 343 17.72 13.45 -45.93
CA VAL A 343 19.15 13.63 -45.63
C VAL A 343 19.34 13.86 -44.14
N GLN A 344 20.22 13.06 -43.54
CA GLN A 344 20.57 13.20 -42.13
C GLN A 344 21.41 14.47 -41.89
N ASN A 345 21.02 15.21 -40.86
CA ASN A 345 21.72 16.37 -40.33
C ASN A 345 22.82 15.93 -39.36
N THR A 346 23.69 16.87 -38.96
CA THR A 346 24.79 16.60 -38.02
C THR A 346 24.32 16.26 -36.61
N ASP A 347 23.12 16.69 -36.22
CA ASP A 347 22.45 16.39 -34.95
C ASP A 347 21.72 15.03 -34.94
N GLY A 348 21.76 14.29 -36.06
CA GLY A 348 21.07 13.01 -36.21
C GLY A 348 19.62 13.10 -36.70
N THR A 349 19.06 14.30 -36.83
CA THR A 349 17.70 14.51 -37.39
C THR A 349 17.70 14.39 -38.92
N PHE A 350 16.52 14.28 -39.54
CA PHE A 350 16.39 14.28 -41.00
C PHE A 350 15.72 15.57 -41.48
N SER A 351 16.33 16.24 -42.46
CA SER A 351 15.70 17.37 -43.15
C SER A 351 14.55 16.88 -44.04
N MET A 352 13.49 17.71 -44.16
CA MET A 352 12.36 17.41 -45.05
C MET A 352 12.87 17.19 -46.47
N GLY A 353 12.58 16.00 -47.00
CA GLY A 353 13.15 15.53 -48.24
C GLY A 353 12.64 16.27 -49.47
N PHE A 354 13.47 16.38 -50.50
CA PHE A 354 13.05 16.92 -51.79
C PHE A 354 12.52 15.79 -52.67
N LYS A 355 11.30 15.93 -53.21
CA LYS A 355 10.80 15.04 -54.27
C LYS A 355 11.46 15.46 -55.59
N PRO A 356 12.17 14.58 -56.32
CA PRO A 356 12.77 14.94 -57.59
C PRO A 356 11.67 15.39 -58.57
N ARG A 357 11.84 16.54 -59.23
CA ARG A 357 10.94 16.92 -60.34
C ARG A 357 11.06 15.86 -61.43
N SER A 358 9.95 15.27 -61.85
CA SER A 358 9.92 14.38 -63.02
C SER A 358 10.46 15.17 -64.21
N LYS A 359 11.37 14.57 -64.99
CA LYS A 359 11.72 15.15 -66.30
C LYS A 359 10.42 15.25 -67.09
N LYS A 360 10.00 16.48 -67.44
CA LYS A 360 8.96 16.66 -68.47
C LYS A 360 9.51 15.94 -69.71
N LYS A 361 8.77 14.95 -70.19
CA LYS A 361 9.07 14.25 -71.44
C LYS A 361 8.98 15.23 -72.61
#